data_AF-A0A1Q7RGS1-F1
#
_entry.id   AF-A0A1Q7RGS1-F1
#
_cell.length_a   1.000
_cell.length_b   1.000
_cell.length_c   1.000
_cell.angle_alpha   90.00
_cell.angle_beta   90.00
_cell.angle_gamma   90.00
#
_symmetry.space_group_name_H-M   'P 1'
#
loop_
_entity.id
_entity.type
_entity.pdbx_description
1 polymer ?
#
loop_
_entity_poly.entity_id
_entity_poly.type
_entity_poly.pdbx_seq_one_letter_code
_entity_poly.pdbx_strand_id
1 'polypeptide(L)'
;MQGYRTIFEEEAVCMEESRAGISDEFRARLRIALGSWRFLAYSLPRLPLFRSPMYCFQAISHKFLRWCVGPSLPLLVVLNVALLNRHPVYRWMLAGQMTYYGLTVLGLLLGRLGRPLSGLSGLVFFNLTNLAYLTSFVRYLRGERIRRWMPSR
;
A
#
# COMPACT_ATOMS: atom_id res chain seq x y z
N MET A 1 9.54 15.33 21.63
CA MET A 1 9.68 16.42 20.64
C MET A 1 10.58 17.48 21.27
N GLN A 2 11.53 18.06 20.54
CA GLN A 2 12.61 18.93 21.08
C GLN A 2 12.18 20.39 21.34
N GLY A 3 10.89 20.69 21.50
CA GLY A 3 10.41 22.07 21.74
C GLY A 3 10.36 22.99 20.52
N TYR A 4 10.78 22.52 19.34
CA TYR A 4 10.64 23.28 18.08
C TYR A 4 9.19 23.29 17.58
N ARG A 5 8.81 24.39 16.91
CA ARG A 5 7.51 24.59 16.26
C ARG A 5 7.64 24.46 14.75
N THR A 6 6.77 23.67 14.13
CA THR A 6 6.65 23.60 12.67
C THR A 6 5.77 24.76 12.20
N ILE A 7 6.27 25.57 11.28
CA ILE A 7 5.53 26.65 10.61
C ILE A 7 5.34 26.22 9.16
N PHE A 8 4.11 26.33 8.65
CA PHE A 8 3.80 26.06 7.26
C PHE A 8 4.11 27.32 6.45
N GLU A 9 4.88 27.18 5.37
CA GLU A 9 5.24 28.27 4.46
C GLU A 9 4.45 28.09 3.16
N GLU A 10 3.50 28.97 2.89
CA GLU A 10 2.56 28.85 1.76
C GLU A 10 3.25 29.08 0.42
N GLU A 11 4.30 29.90 0.38
CA GLU A 11 5.04 30.24 -0.84
C GLU A 11 6.13 29.21 -1.21
N ALA A 12 6.34 28.19 -0.38
CA ALA A 12 7.35 27.17 -0.63
C ALA A 12 6.95 26.27 -1.81
N VAL A 13 7.58 26.47 -2.97
CA VAL A 13 7.36 25.63 -4.16
C VAL A 13 8.41 24.52 -4.22
N CYS A 14 7.94 23.28 -4.34
CA CYS A 14 8.78 22.12 -4.62
C CYS A 14 8.44 21.56 -6.01
N MET A 15 9.42 21.54 -6.91
CA MET A 15 9.27 20.91 -8.23
C MET A 15 9.82 19.48 -8.14
N GLU A 16 8.98 18.49 -8.45
CA GLU A 16 9.40 17.11 -8.62
C GLU A 16 9.13 16.67 -10.07
N GLU A 17 10.10 16.00 -10.69
CA GLU A 17 9.88 15.35 -11.96
C GLU A 17 8.88 14.19 -11.78
N SER A 18 7.87 14.14 -12.65
CA SER A 18 6.91 13.04 -12.66
C SER A 18 7.65 11.73 -12.97
N ARG A 19 7.63 10.79 -12.02
CA ARG A 19 8.27 9.48 -12.19
C ARG A 19 7.68 8.78 -13.42
N ALA A 20 8.54 8.55 -14.42
CA ALA A 20 8.12 7.99 -15.70
C ALA A 20 7.77 6.49 -15.63
N GLY A 21 8.28 5.75 -14.63
CA GLY A 21 8.18 4.28 -14.57
C GLY A 21 7.33 3.71 -13.43
N ILE A 22 6.54 2.68 -13.74
CA ILE A 22 5.82 1.85 -12.74
C ILE A 22 6.78 1.26 -11.69
N SER A 23 8.00 0.89 -12.11
CA SER A 23 9.06 0.40 -11.22
C SER A 23 9.55 1.48 -10.25
N ASP A 24 9.67 2.72 -10.71
CA ASP A 24 10.02 3.85 -9.86
C ASP A 24 8.91 4.13 -8.87
N GLU A 25 7.67 4.15 -9.33
CA GLU A 25 6.51 4.32 -8.46
C GLU A 25 6.45 3.24 -7.38
N PHE A 26 6.71 1.98 -7.73
CA PHE A 26 6.83 0.88 -6.78
C PHE A 26 7.93 1.14 -5.74
N ARG A 27 9.13 1.58 -6.18
CA ARG A 27 10.25 1.90 -5.28
C ARG A 27 9.92 3.05 -4.33
N ALA A 28 9.21 4.08 -4.79
CA ALA A 28 8.71 5.17 -3.93
C ALA A 28 7.75 4.62 -2.87
N ARG A 29 6.72 3.90 -3.31
CA ARG A 29 5.69 3.35 -2.42
C ARG A 29 6.28 2.40 -1.39
N LEU A 30 7.21 1.53 -1.81
CA LEU A 30 7.91 0.62 -0.90
C LEU A 30 8.69 1.40 0.17
N ARG A 31 9.35 2.49 -0.22
CA ARG A 31 10.12 3.35 0.70
C ARG A 31 9.21 4.04 1.72
N ILE A 32 8.11 4.63 1.25
CA ILE A 32 7.10 5.27 2.10
C ILE A 32 6.49 4.24 3.06
N ALA A 33 6.16 3.05 2.56
CA ALA A 33 5.57 1.98 3.36
C ALA A 33 6.53 1.46 4.44
N LEU A 34 7.82 1.26 4.12
CA LEU A 34 8.85 0.91 5.11
C LEU A 34 8.98 1.96 6.21
N GLY A 35 8.98 3.25 5.87
CA GLY A 35 8.98 4.33 6.84
C GLY A 35 7.72 4.32 7.73
N SER A 36 6.58 4.02 7.12
CA SER A 36 5.29 3.93 7.80
C SER A 36 5.24 2.79 8.83
N TRP A 37 5.77 1.61 8.51
CA TRP A 37 5.87 0.49 9.44
C TRP A 37 6.71 0.82 10.67
N ARG A 38 7.85 1.48 10.47
CA ARG A 38 8.71 1.93 11.56
C ARG A 38 8.03 3.01 12.40
N PHE A 39 7.39 3.98 11.75
CA PHE A 39 6.62 5.01 12.45
C PHE A 39 5.51 4.40 13.30
N LEU A 40 4.81 3.39 12.78
CA LEU A 40 3.78 2.68 13.54
C LEU A 40 4.40 1.98 14.74
N ALA A 41 5.44 1.15 14.56
CA ALA A 41 6.06 0.43 15.66
C ALA A 41 6.60 1.36 16.75
N TYR A 42 7.05 2.57 16.38
CA TYR A 42 7.44 3.60 17.33
C TYR A 42 6.25 4.31 17.99
N SER A 43 5.18 4.62 17.25
CA SER A 43 4.06 5.41 17.77
C SER A 43 3.03 4.57 18.52
N LEU A 44 2.82 3.31 18.16
CA LEU A 44 1.79 2.43 18.72
C LEU A 44 1.89 2.26 20.25
N PRO A 45 3.09 2.00 20.84
CA PRO A 45 3.22 1.90 22.30
C PRO A 45 3.07 3.25 23.03
N ARG A 46 3.11 4.36 22.30
CA ARG A 46 3.03 5.73 22.83
C ARG A 46 1.65 6.36 22.58
N LEU A 47 0.72 5.61 22.00
CA LEU A 47 -0.64 6.10 21.78
C LEU A 47 -1.33 6.28 23.14
N PRO A 48 -1.99 7.43 23.37
CA PRO A 48 -2.68 7.68 24.62
C PRO A 48 -4.05 6.97 24.63
N LEU A 49 -4.03 5.62 24.62
CA LEU A 49 -5.22 4.76 24.51
C LEU A 49 -6.32 5.15 25.51
N PHE A 50 -5.93 5.42 26.76
CA PHE A 50 -6.85 5.75 27.84
C PHE A 50 -7.27 7.23 27.88
N ARG A 51 -6.48 8.13 27.28
CA ARG A 51 -6.75 9.59 27.33
C ARG A 51 -7.53 10.06 26.11
N SER A 52 -7.42 9.37 24.98
CA SER A 52 -8.09 9.75 23.73
C SER A 52 -8.43 8.52 22.88
N PRO A 53 -9.44 7.72 23.29
CA PRO A 53 -9.78 6.47 22.61
C PRO A 53 -10.28 6.69 21.17
N MET A 54 -11.05 7.76 20.91
CA MET A 54 -11.54 8.08 19.57
C MET A 54 -10.41 8.42 18.60
N TYR A 55 -9.40 9.18 19.05
CA TYR A 55 -8.21 9.48 18.26
C TYR A 55 -7.43 8.20 17.94
N CYS A 56 -7.24 7.33 18.94
CA CYS A 56 -6.56 6.05 18.75
C CYS A 56 -7.33 5.16 17.77
N PHE A 57 -8.67 5.11 17.86
CA PHE A 57 -9.50 4.37 16.92
C PHE A 57 -9.35 4.88 15.48
N GLN A 58 -9.43 6.19 15.25
CA GLN A 58 -9.23 6.78 13.92
C GLN A 58 -7.84 6.49 13.37
N ALA A 59 -6.80 6.65 14.20
CA ALA A 59 -5.42 6.41 13.83
C ALA A 59 -5.16 4.94 13.46
N ILE A 60 -5.71 4.00 14.24
CA ILE A 60 -5.56 2.56 13.99
C ILE A 60 -6.42 2.14 12.80
N SER A 61 -7.72 2.42 12.81
CA SER A 61 -8.66 1.98 11.77
C SER A 61 -8.21 2.42 10.37
N HIS A 62 -7.93 3.71 10.17
CA HIS A 62 -7.68 4.24 8.83
C HIS A 62 -6.29 3.91 8.27
N LYS A 63 -5.26 3.78 9.13
CA LYS A 63 -3.90 3.41 8.68
C LYS A 63 -3.67 1.90 8.67
N PHE A 64 -4.17 1.18 9.67
CA PHE A 64 -3.95 -0.26 9.80
C PHE A 64 -4.75 -1.06 8.77
N LEU A 65 -6.04 -0.74 8.54
CA LEU A 65 -6.82 -1.46 7.51
C LEU A 65 -6.16 -1.32 6.15
N ARG A 66 -5.71 -0.11 5.80
CA ARG A 66 -5.06 0.14 4.51
C ARG A 66 -3.83 -0.75 4.29
N TRP A 67 -3.13 -1.09 5.36
CA TRP A 67 -1.97 -1.99 5.29
C TRP A 67 -2.37 -3.48 5.31
N CYS A 68 -3.51 -3.81 5.92
CA CYS A 68 -4.06 -5.17 5.93
C CYS A 68 -4.71 -5.60 4.60
N VAL A 69 -5.11 -4.64 3.76
CA VAL A 69 -5.67 -4.94 2.43
C VAL A 69 -4.67 -5.67 1.52
N GLY A 70 -3.38 -5.37 1.64
CA GLY A 70 -2.34 -6.01 0.84
C GLY A 70 -2.27 -7.54 1.04
N PRO A 71 -2.09 -8.04 2.28
CA PRO A 71 -2.09 -9.47 2.57
C PRO A 71 -3.46 -10.13 2.47
N SER A 72 -4.58 -9.41 2.60
CA SER A 72 -5.92 -10.03 2.53
C SER A 72 -6.28 -10.50 1.13
N LEU A 73 -5.80 -9.83 0.08
CA LEU A 73 -6.05 -10.21 -1.32
C LEU A 73 -5.61 -11.64 -1.69
N PRO A 74 -4.34 -12.05 -1.48
CA PRO A 74 -3.93 -13.43 -1.75
C PRO A 74 -4.58 -14.43 -0.78
N LEU A 75 -4.81 -14.03 0.48
CA LEU A 75 -5.50 -14.88 1.45
C LEU A 75 -6.93 -15.21 1.02
N LEU A 76 -7.65 -14.24 0.44
CA LEU A 76 -9.00 -14.44 -0.10
C LEU A 76 -9.03 -15.48 -1.22
N VAL A 77 -8.00 -15.53 -2.09
CA VAL A 77 -7.92 -16.58 -3.12
C VAL A 77 -7.82 -17.95 -2.47
N VAL A 78 -6.92 -18.10 -1.49
CA VAL A 78 -6.71 -19.37 -0.77
C VAL A 78 -7.99 -19.82 -0.07
N LEU A 79 -8.67 -18.91 0.61
CA LEU A 79 -9.95 -19.19 1.28
C LEU A 79 -11.04 -19.59 0.29
N ASN A 80 -11.17 -18.88 -0.83
CA ASN A 80 -12.16 -19.20 -1.86
C ASN A 80 -11.92 -20.58 -2.49
N VAL A 81 -10.66 -20.96 -2.71
CA VAL A 81 -10.29 -22.29 -3.22
C VAL A 81 -10.57 -23.37 -2.16
N ALA A 82 -10.22 -23.14 -0.89
CA ALA A 82 -10.47 -24.08 0.19
C ALA A 82 -11.97 -24.34 0.44
N LEU A 83 -12.81 -23.33 0.20
CA LEU A 83 -14.26 -23.38 0.45
C LEU A 83 -15.09 -23.67 -0.81
N LEU A 84 -14.44 -23.94 -1.95
CA LEU A 84 -15.09 -24.06 -3.27
C LEU A 84 -16.22 -25.09 -3.33
N ASN A 85 -16.12 -26.16 -2.54
CA ASN A 85 -17.09 -27.26 -2.48
C ASN A 85 -18.17 -27.06 -1.41
N ARG A 86 -18.09 -26.01 -0.58
CA ARG A 86 -19.06 -25.77 0.50
C ARG A 86 -20.31 -25.04 0.00
N HIS A 87 -20.14 -24.07 -0.89
CA HIS A 87 -21.26 -23.27 -1.40
C HIS A 87 -20.93 -22.67 -2.78
N PRO A 88 -21.88 -22.57 -3.72
CA PRO A 88 -21.65 -22.00 -5.06
C PRO A 88 -21.18 -20.54 -5.03
N VAL A 89 -21.47 -19.78 -3.96
CA VAL A 89 -20.99 -18.40 -3.79
C VAL A 89 -19.46 -18.30 -3.88
N TYR A 90 -18.71 -19.28 -3.37
CA TYR A 90 -17.24 -19.26 -3.45
C TYR A 90 -16.72 -19.41 -4.88
N ARG A 91 -17.47 -20.07 -5.77
CA ARG A 91 -17.14 -20.15 -7.20
C ARG A 91 -17.31 -18.80 -7.88
N TRP A 92 -18.40 -18.10 -7.59
CA TRP A 92 -18.65 -16.75 -8.11
C TRP A 92 -17.63 -15.73 -7.58
N MET A 93 -17.32 -15.78 -6.28
CA MET A 93 -16.28 -14.94 -5.68
C MET A 93 -14.91 -15.20 -6.30
N LEU A 94 -14.52 -16.48 -6.46
CA LEU A 94 -13.27 -16.84 -7.12
C LEU A 94 -13.22 -16.36 -8.57
N ALA A 95 -14.30 -16.55 -9.34
CA ALA A 95 -14.39 -16.07 -10.71
C ALA A 95 -14.23 -14.54 -10.81
N GLY A 96 -14.93 -13.78 -9.95
CA GLY A 96 -14.78 -12.33 -9.89
C GLY A 96 -13.35 -11.91 -9.54
N GLN A 97 -12.71 -12.62 -8.60
CA GLN A 97 -11.33 -12.35 -8.20
C GLN A 97 -10.32 -12.66 -9.33
N MET A 98 -10.54 -13.74 -10.08
CA MET A 98 -9.74 -14.07 -11.26
C MET A 98 -9.90 -13.02 -12.37
N THR A 99 -11.13 -12.56 -12.64
CA THR A 99 -11.40 -11.47 -13.59
C THR A 99 -10.69 -10.19 -13.19
N TYR A 100 -10.76 -9.81 -11.91
CA TYR A 100 -10.05 -8.65 -11.37
C TYR A 100 -8.53 -8.70 -11.60
N TYR A 101 -7.90 -9.84 -11.31
CA TYR A 101 -6.48 -10.02 -11.57
C TYR A 101 -6.17 -10.03 -13.07
N GLY A 102 -7.02 -10.65 -13.88
CA GLY A 102 -6.92 -10.61 -15.34
C GLY A 102 -6.93 -9.18 -15.89
N LEU A 103 -7.86 -8.34 -15.44
CA LEU A 103 -7.94 -6.93 -15.81
C LEU A 103 -6.70 -6.15 -15.38
N THR A 104 -6.15 -6.46 -14.21
CA THR A 104 -4.91 -5.84 -13.72
C THR A 104 -3.72 -6.19 -14.61
N VAL A 105 -3.57 -7.46 -14.99
CA VAL A 105 -2.51 -7.91 -15.90
C VAL A 105 -2.69 -7.30 -17.29
N LEU A 106 -3.92 -7.24 -17.80
CA LEU A 106 -4.23 -6.59 -19.06
C LEU A 106 -3.84 -5.09 -19.04
N GLY A 107 -4.15 -4.39 -17.94
CA GLY A 107 -3.75 -3.00 -17.75
C GLY A 107 -2.23 -2.81 -17.76
N LEU A 108 -1.48 -3.71 -17.12
CA LEU A 108 -0.01 -3.71 -17.15
C LEU A 108 0.54 -3.94 -18.56
N LEU A 109 -0.02 -4.89 -19.30
CA LEU A 109 0.40 -5.20 -20.67
C LEU A 109 0.13 -4.03 -21.61
N LEU A 110 -1.08 -3.45 -21.55
CA LEU A 110 -1.45 -2.29 -22.36
C LEU A 110 -0.61 -1.06 -22.03
N GLY A 111 -0.27 -0.84 -20.76
CA GLY A 111 0.67 0.21 -20.35
C GLY A 111 2.07 0.01 -20.95
N ARG A 112 2.56 -1.23 -21.00
CA ARG A 112 3.85 -1.55 -21.66
C ARG A 112 3.82 -1.38 -23.17
N LEU A 113 2.66 -1.59 -23.79
CA LEU A 113 2.44 -1.38 -25.22
C LEU A 113 2.17 0.10 -25.58
N GLY A 114 2.28 1.02 -24.62
CA GLY A 114 2.06 2.46 -24.84
C GLY A 114 0.59 2.87 -25.01
N ARG A 115 -0.36 1.99 -24.65
CA ARG A 115 -1.80 2.23 -24.74
C ARG A 115 -2.49 2.15 -23.37
N PRO A 116 -2.14 3.01 -22.40
CA PRO A 116 -2.74 2.94 -21.07
C PRO A 116 -4.24 3.27 -21.13
N LEU A 117 -5.07 2.35 -20.62
CA LEU A 117 -6.50 2.60 -20.40
C LEU A 117 -6.68 3.17 -18.99
N SER A 118 -7.22 4.39 -18.88
CA SER A 118 -7.42 5.10 -17.60
C SER A 118 -8.16 4.25 -16.56
N GLY A 119 -9.18 3.50 -16.97
CA GLY A 119 -9.93 2.60 -16.08
C GLY A 119 -9.11 1.44 -15.51
N LEU A 120 -8.16 0.88 -16.28
CA LEU A 120 -7.31 -0.22 -15.83
C LEU A 120 -6.10 0.27 -15.03
N SER A 121 -5.61 1.48 -15.32
CA SER A 121 -4.50 2.10 -14.59
C SER A 121 -4.77 2.14 -13.07
N GLY A 122 -6.00 2.44 -12.66
CA GLY A 122 -6.40 2.43 -11.26
C GLY A 122 -6.21 1.06 -10.59
N LEU A 123 -6.60 -0.02 -11.26
CA LEU A 123 -6.43 -1.40 -10.78
C LEU A 123 -4.95 -1.77 -10.66
N VAL A 124 -4.15 -1.36 -11.64
CA VAL A 124 -2.69 -1.55 -11.63
C VAL A 124 -2.06 -0.84 -10.44
N PHE A 125 -2.33 0.45 -10.24
CA PHE A 125 -1.76 1.21 -9.12
C PHE A 125 -2.24 0.70 -7.76
N PHE A 126 -3.49 0.24 -7.66
CA PHE A 126 -4.01 -0.37 -6.44
C PHE A 126 -3.23 -1.64 -6.09
N ASN A 127 -3.05 -2.57 -7.03
CA ASN A 127 -2.27 -3.79 -6.81
C ASN A 127 -0.79 -3.47 -6.54
N LEU A 128 -0.21 -2.51 -7.26
CA LEU A 128 1.17 -2.07 -7.06
C LEU A 128 1.41 -1.57 -5.63
N THR A 129 0.45 -0.80 -5.10
CA THR A 129 0.50 -0.28 -3.74
C THR A 129 0.41 -1.40 -2.70
N ASN A 130 -0.53 -2.32 -2.89
CA ASN A 130 -0.72 -3.45 -1.99
C ASN A 130 0.51 -4.36 -1.96
N LEU A 131 1.12 -4.62 -3.13
CA LEU A 131 2.37 -5.36 -3.23
C LEU A 131 3.53 -4.61 -2.53
N ALA A 132 3.60 -3.29 -2.67
CA ALA A 132 4.61 -2.48 -1.97
C ALA A 132 4.45 -2.53 -0.45
N TYR A 133 3.21 -2.55 0.06
CA TYR A 133 2.94 -2.72 1.49
C TYR A 133 3.32 -4.12 2.00
N LEU A 134 3.00 -5.18 1.25
CA LEU A 134 3.35 -6.54 1.62
C LEU A 134 4.88 -6.74 1.63
N THR A 135 5.55 -6.30 0.57
CA THR A 135 7.01 -6.42 0.44
C THR A 135 7.73 -5.58 1.48
N SER A 136 7.29 -4.35 1.74
CA SER A 136 7.86 -3.52 2.81
C SER A 136 7.65 -4.13 4.19
N PHE A 137 6.52 -4.79 4.46
CA PHE A 137 6.30 -5.47 5.74
C PHE A 137 7.31 -6.61 5.96
N VAL A 138 7.52 -7.47 4.94
CA VAL A 138 8.53 -8.54 5.00
C VAL A 138 9.95 -7.96 5.19
N ARG A 139 10.30 -6.91 4.44
CA ARG A 139 11.60 -6.23 4.56
C ARG A 139 11.78 -5.58 5.94
N TYR A 140 10.73 -4.99 6.49
CA TYR A 140 10.71 -4.44 7.85
C TYR A 140 10.97 -5.51 8.90
N LEU A 141 10.31 -6.68 8.80
CA LEU A 141 10.54 -7.82 9.70
C LEU A 141 11.97 -8.37 9.62
N ARG A 142 12.60 -8.33 8.43
CA ARG A 142 14.02 -8.67 8.23
C ARG A 142 14.99 -7.63 8.79
N GLY A 143 14.49 -6.55 9.39
CA GLY A 143 15.31 -5.49 9.97
C GLY A 143 15.93 -4.55 8.93
N GLU A 144 15.48 -4.57 7.67
CA GLU A 144 15.96 -3.65 6.67
C GLU A 144 15.55 -2.21 7.02
N ARG A 145 16.51 -1.29 6.97
CA ARG A 145 16.29 0.12 7.29
C ARG A 145 16.77 1.00 6.15
N ILE A 146 15.89 1.89 5.70
CA ILE A 146 16.29 2.98 4.81
C ILE A 146 17.01 4.01 5.68
N ARG A 147 18.34 3.97 5.69
CA ARG A 147 19.18 4.87 6.49
C ARG A 147 19.51 6.18 5.78
N ARG A 148 19.37 6.25 4.45
CA ARG A 148 19.73 7.43 3.65
C ARG A 148 18.69 7.65 2.56
N TRP A 149 18.17 8.88 2.47
CA TRP A 149 17.38 9.28 1.30
C TRP A 149 18.34 9.45 0.13
N MET A 150 18.16 8.64 -0.92
CA MET A 150 18.84 8.81 -2.19
C MET A 150 17.81 9.31 -3.20
N PRO A 151 17.98 10.53 -3.76
CA PRO A 151 17.19 10.97 -4.88
C PRO A 151 17.43 10.00 -6.04
N SER A 152 16.35 9.52 -6.66
CA SER A 152 16.46 8.91 -7.98
C SER A 152 16.79 10.05 -8.94
N ARG A 153 18.00 10.03 -9.49
CA ARG A 153 18.37 10.87 -10.65
C ARG A 153 17.75 10.29 -11.91
#